data_AF-A0A2S2C000-F1
#
_entry.id   AF-A0A2S2C000-F1
#
_cell.length_a   1.000
_cell.length_b   1.000
_cell.length_c   1.000
_cell.angle_alpha   90.00
_cell.angle_beta   90.00
_cell.angle_gamma   90.00
#
_symmetry.space_group_name_H-M   'P 1'
#
loop_
_entity.id
_entity.type
_entity.pdbx_description
1 polymer ?
#
loop_
_entity_poly.entity_id
_entity_poly.type
_entity_poly.pdbx_seq_one_letter_code
_entity_poly.pdbx_strand_id
1 'polypeptide(L)'
;MTTVSRIEVARARRSRLVLFVGNPTSYLEVTQWAKLRQWVTANGLKPIRELRRDVLCVIATVDVMDGVGSAKDSAMLQRAQEAGVPCVGVHETSRIWKLTARARAFSDQAVEGPLARTRHEGA
;
A
#
# COMPACT_ATOMS: atom_id res chain seq x y z
N MET A 1 -0.93 -25.20 5.39
CA MET A 1 -0.13 -24.42 4.41
C MET A 1 -1.05 -24.04 3.25
N THR A 2 -1.61 -22.84 3.26
CA THR A 2 -2.50 -22.35 2.21
C THR A 2 -1.67 -21.84 1.04
N THR A 3 -1.72 -22.54 -0.08
CA THR A 3 -1.12 -22.12 -1.36
C THR A 3 -1.92 -20.93 -1.89
N VAL A 4 -1.47 -19.71 -1.56
CA VAL A 4 -2.04 -18.48 -2.14
C VAL A 4 -1.88 -18.57 -3.65
N SER A 5 -2.99 -18.56 -4.38
CA SER A 5 -2.98 -18.75 -5.83
C SER A 5 -2.23 -17.61 -6.50
N ARG A 6 -1.44 -17.91 -7.56
CA ARG A 6 -0.72 -16.87 -8.34
C ARG A 6 -1.65 -15.77 -8.84
N ILE A 7 -2.94 -16.07 -9.04
CA ILE A 7 -3.98 -15.12 -9.45
C ILE A 7 -4.29 -14.14 -8.31
N GLU A 8 -4.39 -14.62 -7.08
CA GLU A 8 -4.61 -13.76 -5.90
C GLU A 8 -3.40 -12.87 -5.65
N VAL A 9 -2.19 -13.41 -5.81
CA VAL A 9 -0.95 -12.62 -5.73
C VAL A 9 -0.89 -11.56 -6.83
N ALA A 10 -1.29 -11.90 -8.07
CA ALA A 10 -1.34 -10.95 -9.17
C ALA A 10 -2.42 -9.87 -8.98
N ARG A 11 -3.58 -10.23 -8.41
CA ARG A 11 -4.66 -9.32 -8.08
C ARG A 11 -4.28 -8.37 -6.94
N ALA A 12 -3.66 -8.89 -5.87
CA ALA A 12 -3.10 -8.08 -4.79
C ALA A 12 -2.03 -7.11 -5.31
N ARG A 13 -1.20 -7.53 -6.27
CA ARG A 13 -0.23 -6.64 -6.96
C ARG A 13 -0.88 -5.55 -7.82
N ARG A 14 -2.08 -5.79 -8.36
CA ARG A 14 -2.88 -4.77 -9.08
C ARG A 14 -3.70 -3.90 -8.14
N SER A 15 -3.76 -4.24 -6.85
CA SER A 15 -4.43 -3.39 -5.87
C SER A 15 -3.64 -2.13 -5.60
N ARG A 16 -4.38 -1.03 -5.42
CA ARG A 16 -3.84 0.29 -5.06
C ARG A 16 -4.08 0.60 -3.58
N LEU A 17 -4.54 -0.38 -2.79
CA LEU A 17 -4.84 -0.19 -1.37
C LEU A 17 -3.59 -0.38 -0.51
N VAL A 18 -3.31 0.57 0.38
CA VAL A 18 -2.21 0.51 1.36
C VAL A 18 -2.83 0.53 2.76
N LEU A 19 -2.60 -0.52 3.54
CA LEU A 19 -3.19 -0.65 4.87
C LEU A 19 -2.28 0.01 5.91
N PHE A 20 -2.84 0.90 6.72
CA PHE A 20 -2.16 1.56 7.82
C PHE A 20 -2.63 0.97 9.15
N VAL A 21 -1.72 0.36 9.92
CA VAL A 21 -2.02 -0.36 11.17
C VAL A 21 -1.28 0.27 12.36
N GLY A 22 -1.99 0.42 13.48
CA GLY A 22 -1.46 1.08 14.67
C GLY A 22 -1.84 2.55 14.79
N ASN A 23 -1.31 3.14 15.86
CA ASN A 23 -1.51 4.52 16.23
C ASN A 23 -0.15 5.16 16.52
N PRO A 24 0.32 6.12 15.70
CA PRO A 24 1.62 6.72 15.90
C PRO A 24 1.63 7.54 17.18
N THR A 25 2.60 7.31 18.06
CA THR A 25 2.65 7.94 19.40
C THR A 25 3.74 8.99 19.51
N SER A 26 4.88 8.79 18.85
CA SER A 26 5.99 9.76 18.87
C SER A 26 5.82 10.86 17.81
N TYR A 27 6.32 12.07 18.08
CA TYR A 27 6.25 13.20 17.14
C TYR A 27 6.84 12.87 15.76
N LEU A 28 7.99 12.19 15.75
CA LEU A 28 8.66 11.77 14.52
C LEU A 28 7.78 10.79 13.72
N GLU A 29 7.19 9.82 14.41
CA GLU A 29 6.33 8.82 13.80
C GLU A 29 5.03 9.42 13.27
N VAL A 30 4.38 10.31 14.04
CA VAL A 30 3.18 11.04 13.62
C VAL A 30 3.45 11.84 12.35
N THR A 31 4.58 12.55 12.31
CA THR A 31 5.00 13.33 11.13
C THR A 31 5.23 12.43 9.93
N GLN A 32 5.95 11.33 10.11
CA GLN A 32 6.25 10.40 9.04
C GLN A 32 5.00 9.69 8.51
N TRP A 33 4.10 9.32 9.42
CA TRP A 33 2.81 8.70 9.12
C TRP A 33 1.93 9.61 8.27
N ALA A 34 1.83 10.88 8.64
CA ALA A 34 1.08 11.88 7.87
C ALA A 34 1.68 12.07 6.47
N LYS A 35 3.02 12.22 6.38
CA LYS A 35 3.75 12.32 5.11
C LYS A 35 3.47 11.12 4.20
N LEU A 36 3.52 9.90 4.76
CA LEU A 36 3.25 8.68 4.00
C LEU A 36 1.81 8.60 3.50
N ARG A 37 0.82 8.95 4.34
CA ARG A 37 -0.59 8.97 3.91
C ARG A 37 -0.84 9.95 2.78
N GLN A 38 -0.29 11.16 2.90
CA GLN A 38 -0.38 12.17 1.84
C GLN A 38 0.31 11.69 0.57
N TRP A 39 1.51 11.13 0.69
CA TRP A 39 2.28 10.63 -0.44
C TRP A 39 1.56 9.47 -1.15
N VAL A 40 1.03 8.50 -0.42
CA VAL A 40 0.22 7.39 -0.95
C VAL A 40 -0.94 7.95 -1.79
N THR A 41 -1.68 8.90 -1.22
CA THR A 41 -2.83 9.53 -1.91
C THR A 41 -2.41 10.29 -3.17
N ALA A 42 -1.35 11.09 -3.08
CA ALA A 42 -0.81 11.87 -4.21
C ALA A 42 -0.32 10.98 -5.36
N ASN A 43 0.07 9.74 -5.06
CA ASN A 43 0.54 8.75 -6.04
C ASN A 43 -0.59 7.81 -6.51
N GLY A 44 -1.86 8.18 -6.29
CA GLY A 44 -3.02 7.42 -6.73
C GLY A 44 -3.22 6.09 -5.99
N LEU A 45 -2.60 5.92 -4.84
CA LEU A 45 -2.85 4.81 -3.93
C LEU A 45 -3.91 5.23 -2.90
N LYS A 46 -4.61 4.27 -2.32
CA LYS A 46 -5.69 4.52 -1.35
C LYS A 46 -5.27 4.02 0.03
N PRO A 47 -5.05 4.91 1.01
CA PRO A 47 -4.80 4.48 2.38
C PRO A 47 -6.09 3.93 2.99
N ILE A 48 -6.01 2.76 3.63
CA ILE A 48 -7.12 2.13 4.36
C ILE A 48 -6.68 1.79 5.79
N ARG A 49 -7.64 1.59 6.71
CA ARG A 49 -7.38 1.19 8.11
C ARG A 49 -7.93 -0.18 8.49
N GLU A 50 -8.59 -0.84 7.54
CA GLU A 50 -9.19 -2.16 7.74
C GLU A 50 -8.66 -3.11 6.69
N LEU A 51 -8.24 -4.30 7.11
CA LEU A 51 -7.75 -5.32 6.20
C LEU A 51 -8.85 -5.75 5.22
N ARG A 52 -8.57 -5.62 3.92
CA ARG A 52 -9.39 -6.15 2.83
C ARG A 52 -8.58 -7.17 2.03
N ARG A 53 -9.23 -7.97 1.18
CA ARG A 53 -8.57 -9.05 0.44
C ARG A 53 -7.51 -8.58 -0.56
N ASP A 54 -7.64 -7.35 -1.05
CA ASP A 54 -6.78 -6.80 -2.09
C ASP A 54 -5.91 -5.67 -1.51
N VAL A 55 -4.90 -5.96 -0.68
CA VAL A 55 -3.97 -4.95 -0.14
C VAL A 55 -2.59 -5.13 -0.73
N LEU A 56 -1.97 -4.03 -1.17
CA LEU A 56 -0.63 -4.02 -1.77
C LEU A 56 0.47 -4.24 -0.74
N CYS A 57 0.40 -3.51 0.38
CA CYS A 57 1.27 -3.66 1.53
C CYS A 57 0.62 -3.09 2.80
N VAL A 58 1.16 -3.49 3.94
CA VAL A 58 0.84 -2.93 5.25
C VAL A 58 1.97 -2.01 5.70
N ILE A 59 1.61 -0.81 6.14
CA ILE A 59 2.50 0.13 6.83
C ILE A 59 2.05 0.15 8.29
N ALA A 60 2.93 -0.29 9.19
CA ALA A 60 2.65 -0.38 10.62
C ALA A 60 3.52 0.59 11.42
N THR A 61 3.02 1.03 12.57
CA THR A 61 3.83 1.74 13.57
C THR A 61 4.88 0.83 14.18
N VAL A 62 5.93 1.42 14.76
CA VAL A 62 7.01 0.66 15.42
C VAL A 62 6.44 -0.23 16.52
N ASP A 63 5.56 0.31 17.37
CA ASP A 63 4.91 -0.45 18.45
C ASP A 63 4.16 -1.69 17.95
N VAL A 64 3.49 -1.59 16.79
CA VAL A 64 2.77 -2.73 16.20
C VAL A 64 3.74 -3.76 15.63
N MET A 65 4.84 -3.32 15.01
CA MET A 65 5.88 -4.21 14.50
C MET A 65 6.60 -4.96 15.63
N ASP A 66 6.77 -4.30 16.78
CA ASP A 66 7.39 -4.87 17.99
C ASP A 66 6.41 -5.68 18.85
N GLY A 67 5.14 -5.78 18.43
CA GLY A 67 4.11 -6.56 19.12
C GLY A 67 3.54 -5.92 20.38
N VAL A 68 3.83 -4.63 20.62
CA VAL A 68 3.34 -3.82 21.76
C VAL A 68 2.00 -3.15 21.42
N GLY A 69 1.57 -3.19 20.15
CA GLY A 69 0.30 -2.65 19.69
C GLY A 69 -0.95 -3.35 20.26
N SER A 70 -2.12 -2.80 19.92
CA SER A 70 -3.39 -3.39 20.36
C SER A 70 -3.56 -4.82 19.81
N ALA A 71 -4.28 -5.69 20.54
CA ALA A 71 -4.57 -7.05 20.07
C ALA A 71 -5.24 -7.08 18.68
N LYS A 72 -6.03 -6.05 18.37
CA LYS A 72 -6.64 -5.85 17.05
C LYS A 72 -5.60 -5.57 15.97
N ASP A 73 -4.63 -4.69 16.24
CA ASP A 73 -3.56 -4.35 15.31
C ASP A 73 -2.63 -5.54 15.06
N SER A 74 -2.25 -6.25 16.12
CA SER A 74 -1.42 -7.46 16.04
C SER A 74 -2.11 -8.56 15.24
N ALA A 75 -3.41 -8.80 15.47
CA ALA A 75 -4.20 -9.75 14.69
C ALA A 75 -4.32 -9.32 13.21
N MET A 76 -4.41 -8.02 12.93
CA MET A 76 -4.47 -7.49 11.58
C MET A 76 -3.14 -7.69 10.84
N LEU A 77 -2.02 -7.40 11.52
CA LEU A 77 -0.67 -7.62 11.00
C LEU A 77 -0.41 -9.10 10.75
N GLN A 78 -0.81 -9.98 11.67
CA GLN A 78 -0.67 -11.44 11.53
C GLN A 78 -1.45 -11.96 10.32
N ARG A 79 -2.74 -11.58 10.18
CA ARG A 79 -3.56 -11.97 9.03
C ARG A 79 -2.98 -11.49 7.70
N ALA A 80 -2.40 -10.29 7.67
CA ALA A 80 -1.74 -9.77 6.47
C ALA A 80 -0.50 -10.61 6.11
N GLN A 81 0.32 -10.98 7.10
CA GLN A 81 1.46 -11.86 6.90
C GLN A 81 1.06 -13.26 6.43
N GLU A 82 0.02 -13.86 7.02
CA GLU A 82 -0.54 -15.15 6.60
C GLU A 82 -1.09 -15.11 5.16
N ALA A 83 -1.61 -13.97 4.73
CA ALA A 83 -2.04 -13.72 3.35
C ALA A 83 -0.88 -13.43 2.39
N GLY A 84 0.37 -13.43 2.87
CA GLY A 84 1.56 -13.12 2.07
C GLY A 84 1.69 -11.64 1.69
N VAL A 85 0.97 -10.74 2.37
CA VAL A 85 1.04 -9.30 2.15
C VAL A 85 2.29 -8.75 2.84
N PRO A 86 3.16 -8.02 2.13
CA PRO A 86 4.35 -7.41 2.73
C PRO A 86 3.96 -6.42 3.84
N CYS A 87 4.49 -6.66 5.04
CA CYS A 87 4.36 -5.78 6.20
C CYS A 87 5.67 -5.02 6.40
N VAL A 88 5.60 -3.69 6.49
CA VAL A 88 6.74 -2.80 6.66
C VAL A 88 6.46 -1.73 7.70
N GLY A 89 7.49 -1.33 8.43
CA GLY A 89 7.42 -0.23 9.39
C GLY A 89 7.32 1.13 8.69
N VAL A 90 6.69 2.08 9.37
CA VAL A 90 6.52 3.48 8.93
C VAL A 90 7.84 4.19 8.59
N HIS A 91 8.97 3.76 9.17
CA HIS A 91 10.29 4.31 8.89
C HIS A 91 11.03 3.63 7.72
N GLU A 92 10.54 2.50 7.21
CA GLU A 92 11.18 1.74 6.12
C GLU A 92 10.88 2.34 4.72
N THR A 93 11.14 3.64 4.54
CA THR A 93 10.79 4.42 3.34
C THR A 93 11.26 3.79 2.03
N SER A 94 12.52 3.31 1.98
CA SER A 94 13.09 2.60 0.83
C SER A 94 12.28 1.36 0.43
N ARG A 95 11.78 0.62 1.42
CA ARG A 95 11.01 -0.62 1.22
C ARG A 95 9.59 -0.29 0.77
N ILE A 96 8.98 0.74 1.37
CA ILE A 96 7.69 1.29 0.94
C ILE A 96 7.74 1.73 -0.53
N TRP A 97 8.78 2.45 -0.95
CA TRP A 97 8.94 2.88 -2.34
C TRP A 97 9.03 1.70 -3.31
N LYS A 98 9.84 0.67 -2.98
CA LYS A 98 9.99 -0.52 -3.83
C LYS A 98 8.66 -1.27 -4.00
N LEU A 99 7.91 -1.46 -2.90
CA LEU A 99 6.62 -2.16 -2.91
C LEU A 99 5.56 -1.43 -3.72
N THR A 100 5.57 -0.09 -3.67
CA THR A 100 4.59 0.76 -4.34
C THR A 100 4.97 1.15 -5.77
N ALA A 101 6.22 0.95 -6.20
CA ALA A 101 6.73 1.40 -7.50
C ALA A 101 5.89 0.89 -8.69
N ARG A 102 5.49 -0.38 -8.65
CA ARG A 102 4.69 -0.99 -9.74
C ARG A 102 3.29 -0.38 -9.83
N ALA A 103 2.61 -0.21 -8.70
CA ALA A 103 1.28 0.39 -8.66
C ALA A 103 1.30 1.87 -9.10
N ARG A 104 2.41 2.57 -8.86
CA ARG A 104 2.65 3.93 -9.35
C ARG A 104 2.85 4.00 -10.86
N ALA A 105 3.68 3.13 -11.44
CA ALA A 105 3.88 3.06 -12.89
C ALA A 105 2.57 2.78 -13.66
N PHE A 106 1.71 1.92 -13.12
CA PHE A 106 0.36 1.69 -13.68
C PHE A 106 -0.58 2.89 -13.54
N SER A 107 -0.38 3.72 -12.51
CA SER A 107 -1.19 4.94 -12.32
C SER A 107 -0.85 5.98 -13.39
N ASP A 108 0.43 6.11 -13.71
CA ASP A 108 0.95 7.00 -14.75
C ASP A 108 0.45 6.59 -16.15
N GLN A 109 0.55 5.31 -16.50
CA GLN A 109 0.01 4.78 -17.77
C GLN A 109 -1.51 4.85 -17.90
N ALA A 110 -2.26 4.81 -16.80
CA ALA A 110 -3.72 4.95 -16.83
C ALA A 110 -4.16 6.41 -17.08
N VAL A 111 -3.31 7.39 -16.75
CA VAL A 111 -3.52 8.80 -17.09
C VAL A 111 -3.13 9.05 -18.56
N GLU A 112 -2.16 8.30 -19.10
CA GLU A 112 -1.69 8.40 -20.49
C GLU A 112 -2.32 7.36 -21.46
N GLY A 113 -3.53 6.88 -21.18
CA GLY A 113 -4.30 5.95 -22.05
C GLY A 113 -5.20 6.65 -23.08
N PRO A 114 -5.55 6.02 -24.23
CA PRO A 114 -5.62 6.62 -25.55
C PRO A 114 -6.87 7.51 -25.77
N LEU A 115 -6.74 8.80 -25.45
CA LEU A 115 -7.60 9.88 -25.96
C LEU A 115 -6.77 11.00 -26.61
N ALA A 116 -5.61 10.68 -27.18
CA ALA A 116 -4.95 11.55 -28.14
C ALA A 116 -5.65 11.38 -29.50
N ARG A 117 -6.78 12.08 -29.65
CA ARG A 117 -7.58 12.16 -30.88
C ARG A 117 -6.68 12.47 -32.08
N THR A 118 -6.79 11.57 -33.06
CA THR A 118 -6.67 11.78 -34.51
C THR A 118 -6.47 13.24 -34.92
N ARG A 119 -5.23 13.54 -35.35
CA ARG A 119 -4.93 14.70 -36.19
C ARG A 119 -5.62 14.45 -37.54
N HIS A 120 -6.69 15.20 -37.79
CA HIS A 120 -7.32 15.24 -39.11
C HIS A 120 -6.31 15.84 -40.08
N GLU A 121 -5.77 15.02 -40.99
CA GLU A 121 -5.34 15.49 -42.30
C GLU A 121 -6.60 15.72 -43.15
N GLY A 122 -6.59 16.85 -43.87
CA GLY A 122 -7.61 17.30 -44.82
C GLY A 122 -7.14 18.68 -45.28
N ALA A 123 -6.30 18.70 -46.32
CA ALA A 123 -6.67 18.93 -47.72
C ALA A 123 -6.75 20.44 -48.02
#